data_AF-A0A7J9ILI0-F1
#
_entry.id   AF-A0A7J9ILI0-F1
#
_cell.length_a   1.000
_cell.length_b   1.000
_cell.length_c   1.000
_cell.angle_alpha   90.00
_cell.angle_beta   90.00
_cell.angle_gamma   90.00
#
_symmetry.space_group_name_H-M   'P 1'
#
loop_
_entity.id
_entity.type
_entity.pdbx_description
1 polymer ?
#
loop_
_entity_poly.entity_id
_entity_poly.type
_entity_poly.pdbx_seq_one_letter_code
_entity_poly.pdbx_strand_id
1 'polypeptide(L)'
;MGTNQNLDYDLPRQVVSPSKPREDTGTYWGYKVRYASNISSVFSDCPYKGGYDHLIGTSEHGIVVKSSQLNLPAFRHLLIAFGGLLGLEKSVEEDNKLKGKNVRDIFNMYLNTCPHQGSRTIRTEEALLISLQYFQEPITRAMQGPANSLKHAQAHVLKFMSAKMSMPIF
;
A
#
# COMPACT_ATOMS: atom_id res chain seq x y z
N MET A 1 7.83 2.51 -48.62
CA MET A 1 6.70 2.10 -47.75
C MET A 1 6.94 2.70 -46.38
N GLY A 2 6.44 3.91 -46.13
CA GLY A 2 6.68 4.62 -44.87
C GLY A 2 6.65 6.12 -45.08
N THR A 3 5.59 6.76 -44.57
CA THR A 3 5.44 8.16 -44.11
C THR A 3 3.97 8.55 -44.19
N ASN A 4 3.17 8.05 -43.25
CA ASN A 4 1.90 8.67 -42.87
C ASN A 4 1.78 8.57 -41.35
N GLN A 5 2.68 9.26 -40.66
CA GLN A 5 2.41 9.64 -39.27
C GLN A 5 1.45 10.82 -39.37
N ASN A 6 0.17 10.52 -39.25
CA ASN A 6 -0.88 11.53 -39.17
C ASN A 6 -0.64 12.31 -37.88
N LEU A 7 -0.12 13.51 -38.02
CA LEU A 7 0.23 14.39 -36.93
C LEU A 7 -1.02 15.17 -36.54
N ASP A 8 -1.87 14.55 -35.72
CA ASP A 8 -3.03 15.14 -35.04
C ASP A 8 -2.59 16.18 -33.98
N TYR A 9 -1.82 17.19 -34.39
CA TYR A 9 -1.32 18.25 -33.51
C TYR A 9 -2.36 19.33 -33.20
N ASP A 10 -3.42 19.45 -34.00
CA ASP A 10 -4.43 20.52 -33.88
C ASP A 10 -5.73 20.11 -33.14
N LEU A 11 -5.79 18.91 -32.54
CA LEU A 11 -6.92 18.54 -31.69
C LEU A 11 -6.85 19.29 -30.35
N PRO A 12 -7.92 19.96 -29.91
CA PRO A 12 -7.94 20.63 -28.61
C PRO A 12 -7.77 19.61 -27.49
N ARG A 13 -6.69 19.75 -26.71
CA ARG A 13 -6.42 18.88 -25.55
C ARG A 13 -6.86 19.59 -24.28
N GLN A 14 -7.58 18.86 -23.43
CA GLN A 14 -7.99 19.35 -22.12
C GLN A 14 -7.08 18.76 -21.04
N VAL A 15 -6.52 19.62 -20.17
CA VAL A 15 -5.86 19.16 -18.95
C VAL A 15 -6.93 18.57 -18.03
N VAL A 16 -6.70 17.36 -17.55
CA VAL A 16 -7.62 16.64 -16.66
C VAL A 16 -6.96 16.33 -15.33
N SER A 17 -7.78 15.95 -14.34
CA SER A 17 -7.27 15.43 -13.07
C SER A 17 -6.31 14.25 -13.30
N PRO A 18 -5.17 14.17 -12.59
CA PRO A 18 -4.29 13.00 -12.64
C PRO A 18 -4.98 11.67 -12.29
N SER A 19 -6.12 11.70 -11.59
CA SER A 19 -6.90 10.50 -11.27
C SER A 19 -7.77 10.02 -12.42
N LYS A 20 -8.06 10.87 -13.41
CA LYS A 20 -9.04 10.60 -14.47
C LYS A 20 -8.71 9.36 -15.32
N PRO A 21 -7.46 9.13 -15.77
CA PRO A 21 -7.13 7.89 -16.51
C PRO A 21 -7.46 6.62 -15.74
N ARG A 22 -7.29 6.64 -14.41
CA ARG A 22 -7.60 5.48 -13.57
C ARG A 22 -9.11 5.34 -13.34
N GLU A 23 -9.81 6.45 -13.09
CA GLU A 23 -11.24 6.44 -12.74
C GLU A 23 -12.14 6.14 -13.94
N ASP A 24 -11.77 6.64 -15.12
CA ASP A 24 -12.60 6.51 -16.32
C ASP A 24 -12.26 5.23 -17.11
N THR A 25 -10.97 4.87 -17.23
CA THR A 25 -10.53 3.75 -18.09
C THR A 25 -9.80 2.64 -17.33
N GLY A 26 -9.69 2.71 -16.00
CA GLY A 26 -9.00 1.70 -15.19
C GLY A 26 -7.49 1.64 -15.43
N THR A 27 -6.91 2.63 -16.13
CA THR A 27 -5.50 2.61 -16.52
C THR A 27 -4.62 3.03 -15.35
N TYR A 28 -3.59 2.24 -15.07
CA TYR A 28 -2.58 2.61 -14.08
C TYR A 28 -1.82 3.86 -14.54
N TRP A 29 -1.78 4.88 -13.67
CA TRP A 29 -1.19 6.19 -13.99
C TRP A 29 -0.05 6.56 -13.03
N GLY A 30 0.71 5.55 -12.60
CA GLY A 30 1.79 5.72 -11.64
C GLY A 30 1.34 5.77 -10.19
N TYR A 31 2.25 6.21 -9.33
CA TYR A 31 2.03 6.39 -7.90
C TYR A 31 2.48 7.78 -7.46
N LYS A 32 1.97 8.25 -6.32
CA LYS A 32 2.46 9.45 -5.64
C LYS A 32 3.29 9.03 -4.44
N VAL A 33 4.41 9.72 -4.23
CA VAL A 33 5.23 9.55 -3.03
C VAL A 33 4.80 10.57 -1.99
N ARG A 34 4.61 10.11 -0.76
CA ARG A 34 4.32 10.97 0.40
C ARG A 34 5.27 10.59 1.52
N TYR A 35 5.91 11.59 2.10
CA TYR A 35 6.72 11.42 3.31
C TYR A 35 5.85 11.57 4.54
N ALA A 36 6.18 10.79 5.57
CA ALA A 36 5.54 10.81 6.88
C ALA A 36 6.65 10.70 7.94
N SER A 37 6.57 11.49 9.00
CA SER A 37 7.61 11.54 10.03
C SER A 37 7.55 10.37 11.01
N ASN A 38 6.39 9.72 11.12
CA ASN A 38 6.14 8.55 11.95
C ASN A 38 4.88 7.81 11.47
N ILE A 39 4.58 6.65 12.07
CA ILE A 39 3.46 5.81 11.62
C ILE A 39 2.10 6.42 11.90
N SER A 40 1.91 7.18 12.98
CA SER A 40 0.65 7.87 13.24
C SER A 40 0.35 8.95 12.20
N SER A 41 1.36 9.70 11.73
CA SER A 41 1.22 10.71 10.67
C SER A 41 0.85 10.13 9.31
N VAL A 42 1.16 8.85 9.06
CA VAL A 42 0.65 8.17 7.87
C VAL A 42 -0.87 8.14 7.88
N PHE A 43 -1.48 7.84 9.03
CA PHE A 43 -2.92 7.72 9.14
C PHE A 43 -3.60 9.08 9.27
N SER A 44 -3.08 9.98 10.11
CA SER A 44 -3.70 11.29 10.34
C SER A 44 -3.64 12.19 9.12
N ASP A 45 -2.55 12.12 8.35
CA ASP A 45 -2.31 13.01 7.21
C ASP A 45 -2.66 12.31 5.89
N CYS A 46 -3.64 11.42 5.95
CA CYS A 46 -4.17 10.71 4.79
C CYS A 46 -4.83 11.71 3.82
N PRO A 47 -4.47 11.72 2.51
CA PRO A 47 -5.02 12.67 1.55
C PRO A 47 -6.46 12.34 1.11
N TYR A 48 -7.02 11.23 1.58
CA TYR A 48 -8.32 10.72 1.17
C TYR A 48 -9.40 11.07 2.19
N LYS A 49 -10.53 11.59 1.72
CA LYS A 49 -11.69 11.85 2.57
C LYS A 49 -12.23 10.54 3.12
N GLY A 50 -12.25 10.42 4.45
CA GLY A 50 -12.61 9.17 5.14
C GLY A 50 -11.42 8.27 5.49
N GLY A 51 -10.20 8.69 5.17
CA GLY A 51 -8.97 7.98 5.52
C GLY A 51 -8.75 6.71 4.70
N TYR A 52 -7.77 5.92 5.14
CA TYR A 52 -7.62 4.54 4.70
C TYR A 52 -8.62 3.68 5.48
N ASP A 53 -9.59 3.10 4.80
CA ASP A 53 -10.70 2.35 5.42
C ASP A 53 -10.35 0.87 5.66
N HIS A 54 -9.23 0.41 5.12
CA HIS A 54 -8.65 -0.89 5.48
C HIS A 54 -7.13 -0.83 5.57
N LEU A 55 -6.57 -1.34 6.67
CA LEU A 55 -5.16 -1.29 7.01
C LEU A 55 -4.61 -2.72 7.15
N ILE A 56 -3.59 -3.06 6.36
CA ILE A 56 -2.88 -4.33 6.44
C ILE A 56 -1.42 -4.07 6.78
N GLY A 57 -0.92 -4.67 7.85
CA GLY A 57 0.51 -4.73 8.14
C GLY A 57 1.09 -6.09 7.73
N THR A 58 2.34 -6.10 7.25
CA THR A 58 3.06 -7.34 6.90
C THR A 58 4.18 -7.61 7.88
N SER A 59 4.30 -8.85 8.36
CA SER A 59 5.38 -9.29 9.27
C SER A 59 5.51 -10.82 9.24
N GLU A 60 6.72 -11.33 9.51
CA GLU A 60 6.92 -12.78 9.72
C GLU A 60 6.14 -13.30 10.95
N HIS A 61 5.83 -12.42 11.90
CA HIS A 61 5.02 -12.70 13.09
C HIS A 61 3.50 -12.51 12.86
N GLY A 62 3.09 -12.21 11.63
CA GLY A 62 1.68 -12.09 11.26
C GLY A 62 0.98 -13.44 11.19
N ILE A 63 -0.36 -13.41 11.11
CA ILE A 63 -1.15 -14.62 10.88
C ILE A 63 -0.89 -15.15 9.46
N VAL A 64 -0.89 -16.47 9.31
CA VAL A 64 -0.71 -17.13 8.01
C VAL A 64 -2.09 -17.48 7.46
N VAL A 65 -2.44 -16.87 6.32
CA VAL A 65 -3.65 -17.17 5.56
C VAL A 65 -3.23 -17.40 4.12
N LYS A 66 -3.82 -18.37 3.41
CA LYS A 66 -3.54 -18.51 1.96
C LYS A 66 -4.19 -17.36 1.20
N SER A 67 -3.54 -16.87 0.15
CA SER A 67 -4.08 -15.80 -0.71
C SER A 67 -5.51 -16.12 -1.18
N SER A 68 -5.76 -17.34 -1.65
CA SER A 68 -7.09 -17.80 -2.08
C SER A 68 -8.15 -17.83 -0.96
N GLN A 69 -7.73 -17.89 0.30
CA GLN A 69 -8.63 -17.90 1.47
C GLN A 69 -8.77 -16.54 2.14
N LEU A 70 -7.89 -15.58 1.80
CA LEU A 70 -7.93 -14.25 2.37
C LEU A 70 -9.12 -13.47 1.80
N ASN A 71 -10.10 -13.21 2.65
CA ASN A 71 -11.26 -12.41 2.28
C ASN A 71 -11.05 -10.97 2.76
N LEU A 72 -10.92 -10.04 1.83
CA LEU A 72 -10.86 -8.61 2.13
C LEU A 72 -12.27 -8.02 2.05
N PRO A 73 -12.69 -7.18 3.02
CA PRO A 73 -13.94 -6.45 2.90
C PRO A 73 -13.88 -5.49 1.70
N ALA A 74 -15.03 -5.03 1.24
CA ALA A 74 -15.08 -3.92 0.29
C ALA A 74 -14.39 -2.69 0.91
N PHE A 75 -13.48 -2.07 0.16
CA PHE A 75 -12.70 -0.91 0.61
C PHE A 75 -12.64 0.16 -0.48
N ARG A 76 -12.46 1.42 -0.08
CA ARG A 76 -12.15 2.51 -1.01
C ARG A 76 -10.65 2.82 -1.02
N HIS A 77 -9.99 2.78 0.13
CA HIS A 77 -8.59 3.11 0.29
C HIS A 77 -7.91 2.09 1.21
N LEU A 78 -7.40 1.02 0.61
CA LEU A 78 -6.59 0.01 1.30
C LEU A 78 -5.17 0.54 1.48
N LEU A 79 -4.61 0.40 2.67
CA LEU A 79 -3.20 0.65 2.97
C LEU A 79 -2.49 -0.66 3.29
N ILE A 80 -1.41 -0.98 2.57
CA ILE A 80 -0.52 -2.11 2.89
C ILE A 80 0.80 -1.55 3.41
N ALA A 81 1.12 -1.83 4.67
CA ALA A 81 2.29 -1.32 5.36
C ALA A 81 3.38 -2.38 5.48
N PHE A 82 4.61 -1.97 5.17
CA PHE A 82 5.82 -2.78 5.30
C PHE A 82 6.78 -2.16 6.30
N GLY A 83 7.38 -2.99 7.15
CA GLY A 83 8.41 -2.58 8.09
C GLY A 83 9.81 -2.53 7.47
N GLY A 84 10.74 -1.92 8.22
CA GLY A 84 12.17 -1.98 7.94
C GLY A 84 12.82 -3.24 8.53
N LEU A 85 14.13 -3.17 8.81
CA LEU A 85 14.90 -4.28 9.39
C LEU A 85 14.32 -4.83 10.70
N LEU A 86 13.75 -3.96 11.53
CA LEU A 86 13.16 -4.31 12.83
C LEU A 86 11.61 -4.39 12.77
N GLY A 87 11.04 -4.54 11.58
CA GLY A 87 9.60 -4.66 11.39
C GLY A 87 8.83 -3.35 11.61
N LEU A 88 7.50 -3.48 11.63
CA LEU A 88 6.56 -2.38 11.93
C LEU A 88 6.47 -2.13 13.43
N GLU A 89 6.78 -3.14 14.23
CA GLU A 89 6.86 -3.12 15.70
C GLU A 89 7.75 -1.97 16.16
N LYS A 90 8.94 -1.83 15.54
CA LYS A 90 9.86 -0.74 15.86
C LYS A 90 9.30 0.64 15.54
N SER A 91 8.60 0.76 14.40
CA SER A 91 7.99 2.04 14.00
C SER A 91 6.88 2.45 14.97
N VAL A 92 6.11 1.48 15.49
CA VAL A 92 5.07 1.72 16.50
C VAL A 92 5.68 2.09 17.86
N GLU A 93 6.75 1.41 18.27
CA GLU A 93 7.46 1.69 19.53
C GLU A 93 8.04 3.11 19.56
N GLU A 94 8.60 3.58 18.44
CA GLU A 94 9.21 4.92 18.32
C GLU A 94 8.18 6.05 18.18
N ASP A 95 6.91 5.74 17.90
CA ASP A 95 5.85 6.73 17.78
C ASP A 95 5.21 7.02 19.15
N ASN A 96 5.44 8.23 19.66
CA ASN A 96 4.89 8.69 20.95
C ASN A 96 3.35 8.58 21.05
N LYS A 97 2.60 8.71 19.95
CA LYS A 97 1.13 8.58 19.97
C LYS A 97 0.65 7.14 20.07
N LEU A 98 1.54 6.18 19.77
CA LEU A 98 1.24 4.75 19.74
C LEU A 98 2.06 3.96 20.77
N LYS A 99 2.80 4.66 21.61
CA LYS A 99 3.63 4.08 22.67
C LYS A 99 2.81 3.13 23.55
N GLY A 100 3.33 1.91 23.72
CA GLY A 100 2.70 0.86 24.52
C GLY A 100 1.55 0.11 23.82
N LYS A 101 1.20 0.45 22.58
CA LYS A 101 0.23 -0.33 21.80
C LYS A 101 0.89 -1.52 21.13
N ASN A 102 0.15 -2.62 21.00
CA ASN A 102 0.58 -3.73 20.16
C ASN A 102 0.41 -3.35 18.69
N VAL A 103 1.39 -3.68 17.84
CA VAL A 103 1.31 -3.42 16.40
C VAL A 103 0.05 -4.04 15.77
N ARG A 104 -0.39 -5.20 16.26
CA ARG A 104 -1.58 -5.91 15.77
C ARG A 104 -2.88 -5.16 16.02
N ASP A 105 -2.91 -4.26 17.02
CA ASP A 105 -4.08 -3.44 17.33
C ASP A 105 -4.18 -2.19 16.44
N ILE A 106 -3.12 -1.88 15.68
CA ILE A 106 -3.06 -0.72 14.77
C ILE A 106 -3.64 -1.06 13.39
N PHE A 107 -3.50 -2.30 12.95
CA PHE A 107 -3.91 -2.76 11.63
C PHE A 107 -5.19 -3.60 11.72
N ASN A 108 -6.04 -3.55 10.69
CA ASN A 108 -7.19 -4.44 10.61
C ASN A 108 -6.75 -5.89 10.38
N MET A 109 -5.64 -6.08 9.67
CA MET A 109 -5.01 -7.39 9.48
C MET A 109 -3.49 -7.27 9.63
N TYR A 110 -2.87 -8.27 10.25
CA TYR A 110 -1.42 -8.34 10.39
C TYR A 110 -0.92 -9.70 9.90
N LEU A 111 -0.35 -9.74 8.70
CA LEU A 111 -0.22 -10.95 7.89
C LEU A 111 1.24 -11.34 7.65
N ASN A 112 1.49 -12.65 7.66
CA ASN A 112 2.68 -13.23 7.07
C ASN A 112 2.37 -13.70 5.65
N THR A 113 2.93 -13.02 4.67
CA THR A 113 2.72 -13.26 3.23
C THR A 113 3.73 -14.25 2.63
N CYS A 114 4.75 -14.67 3.38
CA CYS A 114 5.76 -15.64 2.97
C CYS A 114 6.04 -16.64 4.10
N PRO A 115 5.07 -17.51 4.44
CA PRO A 115 5.29 -18.54 5.45
C PRO A 115 6.40 -19.50 5.00
N HIS A 116 7.14 -20.04 5.97
CA HIS A 116 8.26 -20.96 5.73
C HIS A 116 9.40 -20.34 4.89
N GLN A 117 9.64 -19.03 5.04
CA GLN A 117 10.79 -18.37 4.42
C GLN A 117 12.10 -19.12 4.74
N GLY A 118 12.91 -19.36 3.72
CA GLY A 118 14.20 -20.05 3.86
C GLY A 118 15.34 -19.15 4.35
N SER A 119 15.09 -17.84 4.46
CA SER A 119 16.03 -16.86 4.99
C SER A 119 15.61 -16.41 6.39
N ARG A 120 16.58 -15.98 7.20
CA ARG A 120 16.28 -15.35 8.50
C ARG A 120 15.51 -14.04 8.33
N THR A 121 15.75 -13.33 7.24
CA THR A 121 15.12 -12.04 6.96
C THR A 121 14.79 -11.94 5.48
N ILE A 122 13.62 -11.42 5.18
CA ILE A 122 13.24 -10.97 3.84
C ILE A 122 13.42 -9.45 3.82
N ARG A 123 14.24 -8.92 2.91
CA ARG A 123 14.42 -7.46 2.84
C ARG A 123 13.14 -6.81 2.35
N THR A 124 12.88 -5.56 2.75
CA THR A 124 11.60 -4.91 2.48
C THR A 124 11.25 -4.84 0.99
N GLU A 125 12.22 -4.68 0.10
CA GLU A 125 12.05 -4.71 -1.37
C GLU A 125 11.66 -6.09 -1.92
N GLU A 126 12.14 -7.19 -1.31
CA GLU A 126 11.71 -8.55 -1.65
C GLU A 126 10.31 -8.80 -1.10
N ALA A 127 10.08 -8.41 0.15
CA ALA A 127 8.80 -8.54 0.84
C ALA A 127 7.69 -7.79 0.09
N LEU A 128 7.99 -6.61 -0.46
CA LEU A 128 7.05 -5.83 -1.26
C LEU A 128 6.56 -6.63 -2.47
N LEU A 129 7.46 -7.22 -3.26
CA LEU A 129 7.08 -7.98 -4.45
C LEU A 129 6.29 -9.25 -4.09
N ILE A 130 6.75 -10.01 -3.10
CA ILE A 130 6.08 -11.24 -2.63
C ILE A 130 4.67 -10.91 -2.14
N SER A 131 4.55 -9.86 -1.33
CA SER A 131 3.26 -9.50 -0.73
C SER A 131 2.30 -8.92 -1.76
N LEU A 132 2.77 -8.10 -2.72
CA LEU A 132 1.90 -7.59 -3.78
C LEU A 132 1.35 -8.70 -4.68
N GLN A 133 2.19 -9.69 -5.00
CA GLN A 133 1.71 -10.89 -5.72
C GLN A 133 0.71 -11.68 -4.87
N TYR A 134 0.98 -11.84 -3.57
CA TYR A 134 0.07 -12.51 -2.63
C TYR A 134 -1.29 -11.78 -2.55
N PHE A 135 -1.32 -10.45 -2.57
CA PHE A 135 -2.57 -9.68 -2.48
C PHE A 135 -3.34 -9.52 -3.80
N GLN A 136 -2.76 -9.88 -4.94
CA GLN A 136 -3.39 -9.70 -6.25
C GLN A 136 -4.80 -10.31 -6.32
N GLU A 137 -4.94 -11.60 -5.98
CA GLU A 137 -6.23 -12.31 -6.01
C GLU A 137 -7.23 -11.75 -4.97
N PRO A 138 -6.88 -11.60 -3.67
CA PRO A 138 -7.76 -11.01 -2.65
C PRO A 138 -8.28 -9.62 -3.03
N ILE A 139 -7.41 -8.73 -3.51
CA ILE A 139 -7.77 -7.38 -3.90
C ILE A 139 -8.70 -7.42 -5.10
N THR A 140 -8.38 -8.22 -6.12
CA THR A 140 -9.21 -8.35 -7.32
C THR A 140 -10.62 -8.83 -6.97
N ARG A 141 -10.74 -9.83 -6.10
CA ARG A 141 -12.05 -10.31 -5.62
C ARG A 141 -12.82 -9.25 -4.86
N ALA A 142 -12.17 -8.51 -3.96
CA ALA A 142 -12.82 -7.44 -3.21
C ALA A 142 -13.30 -6.28 -4.10
N MET A 143 -12.58 -6.00 -5.19
CA MET A 143 -12.96 -5.00 -6.18
C MET A 143 -14.09 -5.46 -7.12
N GLN A 144 -14.34 -6.76 -7.27
CA GLN A 144 -15.38 -7.36 -8.12
C GLN A 144 -16.74 -7.56 -7.39
N GLY A 145 -16.88 -7.10 -6.14
CA GLY A 145 -18.15 -7.13 -5.40
C GLY A 145 -19.30 -6.37 -6.10
N PRO A 146 -20.57 -6.54 -5.67
CA PRO A 146 -21.76 -6.20 -6.45
C PRO A 146 -21.67 -4.81 -7.10
N ALA A 147 -21.77 -4.85 -8.43
CA ALA A 147 -21.52 -3.76 -9.37
C ALA A 147 -22.39 -2.53 -9.07
N ASN A 148 -21.84 -1.55 -8.34
CA ASN A 148 -22.11 -0.11 -8.52
C ASN A 148 -21.48 0.81 -7.46
N SER A 149 -20.80 0.32 -6.42
CA SER A 149 -20.30 1.19 -5.33
C SER A 149 -18.80 1.53 -5.34
N LEU A 150 -17.97 0.89 -6.19
CA LEU A 150 -16.51 0.94 -6.06
C LEU A 150 -15.75 1.45 -7.30
N LYS A 151 -16.29 2.42 -8.05
CA LYS A 151 -15.55 3.06 -9.16
C LYS A 151 -14.23 3.75 -8.73
N HIS A 152 -13.98 3.87 -7.42
CA HIS A 152 -12.85 4.59 -6.86
C HIS A 152 -11.94 3.76 -5.94
N ALA A 153 -12.13 2.44 -5.82
CA ALA A 153 -11.29 1.62 -4.95
C ALA A 153 -9.79 1.69 -5.35
N GLN A 154 -8.93 1.88 -4.35
CA GLN A 154 -7.49 2.00 -4.50
C GLN A 154 -6.75 1.24 -3.41
N ALA A 155 -5.75 0.47 -3.81
CA ALA A 155 -4.72 -0.01 -2.91
C ALA A 155 -3.53 0.97 -2.92
N HIS A 156 -3.10 1.37 -1.74
CA HIS A 156 -1.97 2.25 -1.49
C HIS A 156 -0.91 1.44 -0.77
N VAL A 157 0.29 1.41 -1.36
CA VAL A 157 1.44 0.74 -0.75
C VAL A 157 2.20 1.76 0.05
N LEU A 158 2.49 1.41 1.29
CA LEU A 158 3.31 2.20 2.18
C LEU A 158 4.51 1.38 2.63
N LYS A 159 5.69 1.94 2.37
CA LYS A 159 6.94 1.40 2.87
C LYS A 159 7.44 2.29 4.01
N PHE A 160 7.58 1.73 5.20
CA PHE A 160 8.38 2.37 6.24
C PHE A 160 9.83 1.98 6.05
N MET A 161 10.68 2.97 5.82
CA MET A 161 12.10 2.84 6.10
C MET A 161 12.33 3.48 7.46
N SER A 162 12.72 2.68 8.46
CA SER A 162 13.28 3.26 9.69
C SER A 162 14.57 3.97 9.28
N ALA A 163 14.48 5.29 9.10
CA ALA A 163 15.64 6.14 8.97
C ALA A 163 16.23 6.23 10.38
N LYS A 164 17.43 5.67 10.58
CA LYS A 164 18.27 6.09 11.70
C LYS A 164 18.44 7.62 11.60
N MET A 165 17.71 8.37 12.42
CA MET A 165 18.09 9.75 12.71
C MET A 165 19.38 9.69 13.53
N SER A 166 20.45 10.23 12.96
CA SER A 166 21.68 10.67 13.63
C SER A 166 22.45 9.61 14.45
N MET A 167 23.54 9.10 13.88
CA MET A 167 24.73 8.88 14.70
C MET A 167 25.51 10.20 14.69
N PRO A 168 25.89 10.78 15.84
CA PRO A 168 26.89 11.84 15.85
C PRO A 168 28.20 11.20 15.39
N ILE A 169 28.76 11.77 14.33
CA ILE A 169 30.14 11.50 13.92
C ILE A 169 30.98 12.13 15.03
N PHE A 170 31.71 11.30 15.79
CA PHE A 170 32.77 11.77 16.69
C PHE A 170 33.93 12.34 15.87
#